data_AF-A0A7W1A148-F1
#
_entry.id   AF-A0A7W1A148-F1
#
_cell.length_a   1.000
_cell.length_b   1.000
_cell.length_c   1.000
_cell.angle_alpha   90.00
_cell.angle_beta   90.00
_cell.angle_gamma   90.00
#
_symmetry.space_group_name_H-M   'P 1'
#
loop_
_entity.id
_entity.type
_entity.pdbx_description
1 polymer ?
#
loop_
_entity_poly.entity_id
_entity_poly.type
_entity_poly.pdbx_seq_one_letter_code
_entity_poly.pdbx_strand_id
1 'polypeptide(L)'
;MRIAALALLLIACEGRDQPHASATPSGPAADCTLVAEVLTSFELGNYASIEERRPKIAEWRAKCEAQKLTKEEGDCILDAKRERDLVYCPRSLMFPPYKLTAEGEVISGLPPECSKYLIGLERYTRCHGLPAEARASIASTVAQMRRNWSMFSEQTPMPPAVAAACKQGNDAIRQAMVTFSCD
;
A
#
# COMPACT_ATOMS: atom_id res chain seq x y z
N MET A 1 -40.30 -0.70 34.03
CA MET A 1 -40.68 -0.33 32.65
C MET A 1 -39.72 0.75 32.14
N ARG A 2 -38.64 0.37 31.42
CA ARG A 2 -37.75 1.26 30.64
C ARG A 2 -36.66 0.40 29.97
N ILE A 3 -37.08 -0.49 29.05
CA ILE A 3 -36.18 -1.28 28.19
C ILE A 3 -36.85 -1.35 26.83
N ALA A 4 -36.71 -0.33 25.97
CA ALA A 4 -37.29 -0.35 24.62
C ALA A 4 -36.73 0.69 23.63
N ALA A 5 -35.50 1.22 23.81
CA ALA A 5 -35.02 2.33 22.98
C ALA A 5 -33.58 2.19 22.44
N LEU A 6 -33.07 0.96 22.27
CA LEU A 6 -31.69 0.73 21.78
C LEU A 6 -31.58 -0.30 20.64
N ALA A 7 -32.60 -0.40 19.78
CA ALA A 7 -32.66 -1.41 18.71
C ALA A 7 -32.81 -0.83 17.28
N LEU A 8 -32.57 0.47 17.05
CA LEU A 8 -32.94 1.14 15.80
C LEU A 8 -31.80 1.84 15.05
N LEU A 9 -30.54 1.44 15.26
CA LEU A 9 -29.37 2.00 14.57
C LEU A 9 -28.55 0.98 13.76
N LEU A 10 -29.16 -0.16 13.37
CA LEU A 10 -28.49 -1.23 12.63
C LEU A 10 -28.95 -1.41 11.17
N ILE A 11 -29.77 -0.51 10.60
CA ILE A 11 -30.33 -0.68 9.25
C ILE A 11 -30.05 0.55 8.40
N ALA A 12 -28.94 0.53 7.65
CA ALA A 12 -28.78 1.19 6.33
C ALA A 12 -27.35 1.03 5.81
N CYS A 13 -26.98 -0.18 5.40
CA CYS A 13 -25.89 -0.41 4.45
C CYS A 13 -26.39 -1.43 3.41
N GLU A 14 -27.51 -1.13 2.74
CA GLU A 14 -27.94 -1.90 1.57
C GLU A 14 -26.99 -1.58 0.41
N GLY A 15 -26.27 -2.62 0.01
CA GLY A 15 -25.23 -2.59 -1.00
C GLY A 15 -25.76 -2.23 -2.38
N ARG A 16 -25.19 -1.18 -2.97
CA ARG A 16 -25.12 -1.05 -4.42
C ARG A 16 -24.02 -1.96 -4.93
N ASP A 17 -24.40 -3.12 -5.45
CA ASP A 17 -23.60 -3.87 -6.42
C ASP A 17 -23.53 -3.06 -7.72
N GLN A 18 -22.63 -2.07 -7.78
CA GLN A 18 -22.21 -1.51 -9.06
C GLN A 18 -21.17 -2.46 -9.67
N PRO A 19 -21.38 -2.97 -10.89
CA PRO A 19 -20.32 -3.67 -11.62
C PRO A 19 -19.21 -2.64 -11.89
N HIS A 20 -18.15 -2.69 -11.09
CA HIS A 20 -16.92 -1.98 -11.37
C HIS A 20 -16.32 -2.61 -12.63
N ALA A 21 -16.67 -2.05 -13.79
CA ALA A 21 -15.89 -2.26 -14.99
C ALA A 21 -14.45 -1.90 -14.65
N SER A 22 -13.55 -2.88 -14.69
CA SER A 22 -12.12 -2.69 -14.51
C SER A 22 -11.65 -1.73 -15.58
N ALA A 23 -11.62 -0.44 -15.24
CA ALA A 23 -11.14 0.60 -16.13
C ALA A 23 -9.69 0.26 -16.48
N THR A 24 -9.43 -0.01 -17.75
CA THR A 24 -8.07 -0.15 -18.26
C THR A 24 -7.33 1.14 -17.88
N PRO A 25 -6.22 1.08 -17.12
CA PRO A 25 -5.49 2.28 -16.74
C PRO A 25 -4.98 2.96 -18.01
N SER A 26 -5.63 4.04 -18.42
CA SER A 26 -5.38 4.78 -19.67
C SER A 26 -4.36 5.90 -19.51
N GLY A 27 -3.53 5.84 -18.46
CA GLY A 27 -2.48 6.82 -18.22
C GLY A 27 -1.29 6.65 -19.16
N PRO A 28 -0.46 7.70 -19.34
CA PRO A 28 0.82 7.56 -20.03
C PRO A 28 1.71 6.53 -19.32
N ALA A 29 2.57 5.86 -20.07
CA ALA A 29 3.54 4.91 -19.51
C ALA A 29 4.63 5.63 -18.70
N ALA A 30 5.22 4.93 -17.73
CA ALA A 30 6.39 5.42 -16.98
C ALA A 30 7.64 5.53 -17.87
N ASP A 31 8.58 6.40 -17.49
CA ASP A 31 9.93 6.39 -18.04
C ASP A 31 10.76 5.29 -17.38
N CYS A 32 10.73 4.09 -17.98
CA CYS A 32 11.44 2.94 -17.46
C CYS A 32 12.96 3.06 -17.48
N THR A 33 13.53 4.05 -18.18
CA THR A 33 14.98 4.32 -18.12
C THR A 33 15.32 5.00 -16.80
N LEU A 34 14.61 6.08 -16.46
CA LEU A 34 14.81 6.80 -15.21
C LEU A 34 14.51 5.92 -13.99
N VAL A 35 13.42 5.14 -14.04
CA VAL A 35 13.07 4.20 -12.98
C VAL A 35 14.21 3.20 -12.75
N ALA A 36 14.77 2.63 -13.82
CA ALA A 36 15.86 1.67 -13.72
C ALA A 36 17.14 2.28 -13.13
N GLU A 37 17.47 3.52 -13.48
CA GLU A 37 18.64 4.22 -12.93
C GLU A 37 18.50 4.47 -11.43
N VAL A 38 17.32 4.91 -10.97
CA VAL A 38 17.01 5.14 -9.56
C VAL A 38 17.07 3.84 -8.78
N LEU A 39 16.42 2.77 -9.26
CA LEU A 39 16.45 1.47 -8.59
C LEU A 39 17.86 0.89 -8.52
N THR A 40 18.65 1.06 -9.58
CA THR A 40 20.07 0.66 -9.57
C THR A 40 20.87 1.46 -8.54
N SER A 41 20.58 2.76 -8.36
CA SER A 41 21.24 3.59 -7.37
C SER A 41 20.92 3.17 -5.93
N PHE A 42 19.71 2.66 -5.68
CA PHE A 42 19.36 2.07 -4.40
C PHE A 42 20.05 0.72 -4.18
N GLU A 43 20.12 -0.14 -5.20
CA GLU A 43 20.70 -1.49 -5.07
C GLU A 43 22.22 -1.47 -4.90
N LEU A 44 22.93 -0.69 -5.72
CA LEU A 44 24.39 -0.68 -5.77
C LEU A 44 25.02 0.50 -5.04
N GLY A 45 24.22 1.50 -4.64
CA GLY A 45 24.70 2.76 -4.10
C GLY A 45 25.24 3.72 -5.16
N ASN A 46 25.52 4.96 -4.74
CA ASN A 46 25.94 6.05 -5.63
C ASN A 46 27.37 5.93 -6.18
N TYR A 47 28.18 5.02 -5.63
CA TYR A 47 29.60 4.88 -5.98
C TYR A 47 29.90 3.69 -6.90
N ALA A 48 28.87 2.93 -7.31
CA ALA A 48 29.04 1.84 -8.26
C ALA A 48 29.52 2.36 -9.61
N SER A 49 30.49 1.65 -10.20
CA SER A 49 31.04 2.02 -11.50
C SER A 49 30.00 1.87 -12.62
N ILE A 50 30.22 2.54 -13.75
CA ILE A 50 29.32 2.43 -14.92
C ILE A 50 29.20 0.97 -15.39
N GLU A 51 30.30 0.23 -15.37
CA GLU A 51 30.34 -1.17 -15.78
C GLU A 51 29.51 -2.09 -14.87
N GLU A 52 29.48 -1.81 -13.56
CA GLU A 52 28.63 -2.52 -12.60
C GLU A 52 27.15 -2.11 -12.71
N ARG A 53 26.87 -0.83 -12.96
CA ARG A 53 25.50 -0.31 -13.06
C ARG A 53 24.79 -0.77 -14.32
N ARG A 54 25.48 -0.81 -15.47
CA ARG A 54 24.89 -1.12 -16.78
C ARG A 54 24.03 -2.41 -16.80
N PRO A 55 24.51 -3.58 -16.33
CA PRO A 55 23.68 -4.79 -16.32
C PRO A 55 22.45 -4.66 -15.41
N LYS A 56 22.54 -3.94 -14.29
CA LYS A 56 21.41 -3.71 -13.38
C LYS A 56 20.38 -2.73 -13.92
N ILE A 57 20.82 -1.66 -14.58
CA ILE A 57 19.91 -0.76 -15.28
C ILE A 57 19.12 -1.54 -16.35
N ALA A 58 19.78 -2.39 -17.13
CA ALA A 58 19.10 -3.23 -18.11
C ALA A 58 18.09 -4.19 -17.47
N GLU A 59 18.45 -4.83 -16.37
CA GLU A 59 17.56 -5.72 -15.61
C GLU A 59 16.30 -4.98 -15.10
N TRP A 60 16.48 -3.85 -14.41
CA TRP A 60 15.36 -3.07 -13.86
C TRP A 60 14.47 -2.47 -14.92
N ARG A 61 15.05 -2.01 -16.03
CA ARG A 61 14.30 -1.49 -17.17
C ARG A 61 13.39 -2.57 -17.76
N ALA A 62 13.94 -3.77 -17.99
CA ALA A 62 13.15 -4.89 -18.50
C ALA A 62 11.98 -5.25 -17.57
N LYS A 63 12.18 -5.22 -16.25
CA LYS A 63 11.10 -5.43 -15.26
C LYS A 63 10.05 -4.32 -15.32
N CYS A 64 10.45 -3.07 -15.42
CA CYS A 64 9.53 -1.92 -15.55
C CYS A 64 8.64 -2.05 -16.80
N GLU A 65 9.25 -2.35 -17.94
CA GLU A 65 8.56 -2.53 -19.23
C GLU A 65 7.60 -3.73 -19.18
N ALA A 66 8.06 -4.86 -18.63
CA ALA A 66 7.24 -6.07 -18.48
C ALA A 66 6.00 -5.83 -17.60
N GLN A 67 6.15 -5.04 -16.53
CA GLN A 67 5.03 -4.71 -15.63
C GLN A 67 4.14 -3.60 -16.16
N LYS A 68 4.48 -2.95 -17.29
CA LYS A 68 3.72 -1.83 -17.88
C LYS A 68 3.36 -0.78 -16.84
N LEU A 69 4.37 -0.28 -16.11
CA LEU A 69 4.15 0.76 -15.11
C LEU A 69 3.50 1.99 -15.75
N THR A 70 2.45 2.48 -15.10
CA THR A 70 1.87 3.77 -15.44
C THR A 70 2.79 4.91 -14.99
N LYS A 71 2.64 6.10 -15.55
CA LYS A 71 3.39 7.28 -15.15
C LYS A 71 3.28 7.55 -13.66
N GLU A 72 2.09 7.43 -13.06
CA GLU A 72 1.90 7.64 -11.62
C GLU A 72 2.69 6.63 -10.77
N GLU A 73 2.72 5.36 -11.20
CA GLU A 73 3.52 4.32 -10.53
C GLU A 73 5.02 4.58 -10.68
N GLY A 74 5.46 5.01 -11.86
CA GLY A 74 6.85 5.40 -12.12
C GLY A 74 7.27 6.63 -11.32
N ASP A 75 6.46 7.69 -11.32
CA ASP A 75 6.71 8.94 -10.59
C ASP A 75 6.85 8.65 -9.08
N CYS A 76 6.03 7.75 -8.51
CA CYS A 76 6.21 7.32 -7.11
C CYS A 76 7.61 6.73 -6.84
N ILE A 77 8.07 5.85 -7.74
CA ILE A 77 9.40 5.21 -7.59
C ILE A 77 10.51 6.26 -7.70
N LEU A 78 10.37 7.21 -8.62
CA LEU A 78 11.33 8.30 -8.82
C LEU A 78 11.35 9.28 -7.64
N ASP A 79 10.21 9.48 -6.96
CA ASP A 79 10.10 10.36 -5.80
C ASP A 79 10.63 9.75 -4.51
N ALA A 80 10.72 8.42 -4.42
CA ALA A 80 11.26 7.71 -3.27
C ALA A 80 12.67 8.21 -2.92
N LYS A 81 12.94 8.45 -1.63
CA LYS A 81 14.23 8.99 -1.18
C LYS A 81 15.20 7.92 -0.71
N ARG A 82 14.68 6.75 -0.35
CA ARG A 82 15.43 5.61 0.16
C ARG A 82 14.78 4.33 -0.33
N GLU A 83 15.55 3.26 -0.39
CA GLU A 83 15.08 1.93 -0.79
C GLU A 83 13.78 1.52 -0.08
N ARG A 84 13.73 1.67 1.25
CA ARG A 84 12.55 1.35 2.08
C ARG A 84 11.29 2.13 1.71
N ASP A 85 11.41 3.30 1.07
CA ASP A 85 10.25 4.11 0.71
C ASP A 85 9.52 3.52 -0.51
N LEU A 86 10.18 2.65 -1.28
CA LEU A 86 9.58 1.95 -2.43
C LEU A 86 8.45 0.97 -2.05
N VAL A 87 8.37 0.57 -0.78
CA VAL A 87 7.26 -0.27 -0.27
C VAL A 87 5.92 0.48 -0.32
N TYR A 88 5.96 1.82 -0.35
CA TYR A 88 4.78 2.66 -0.39
C TYR A 88 4.26 2.88 -1.81
N CYS A 89 5.01 2.49 -2.84
CA CYS A 89 4.57 2.65 -4.21
C CYS A 89 3.55 1.57 -4.62
N PRO A 90 2.53 1.93 -5.42
CA PRO A 90 1.45 1.00 -5.78
C PRO A 90 1.94 -0.29 -6.46
N ARG A 91 3.07 -0.19 -7.17
CA ARG A 91 3.73 -1.33 -7.81
C ARG A 91 5.25 -1.22 -7.67
N SER A 92 5.77 -1.76 -6.57
CA SER A 92 7.22 -1.83 -6.34
C SER A 92 7.88 -2.84 -7.29
N LEU A 93 8.97 -2.45 -7.95
CA LEU A 93 9.74 -3.36 -8.81
C LEU A 93 10.86 -4.06 -8.04
N MET A 94 11.52 -3.34 -7.14
CA MET A 94 12.70 -3.81 -6.39
C MET A 94 12.38 -4.97 -5.47
N PHE A 95 11.16 -4.93 -5.00
CA PHE A 95 10.68 -5.73 -3.95
C PHE A 95 9.46 -6.49 -4.56
N PRO A 96 9.42 -7.85 -4.63
CA PRO A 96 8.27 -8.61 -5.17
C PRO A 96 6.91 -8.07 -4.72
N PRO A 97 5.79 -8.25 -5.45
CA PRO A 97 4.49 -7.73 -5.03
C PRO A 97 4.13 -8.24 -3.64
N TYR A 98 4.29 -7.39 -2.63
CA TYR A 98 4.09 -7.77 -1.24
C TYR A 98 2.66 -7.55 -0.77
N LYS A 99 2.53 -8.12 0.39
CA LYS A 99 1.47 -8.59 1.22
C LYS A 99 2.15 -8.41 2.61
N LEU A 100 1.58 -8.04 3.75
CA LEU A 100 2.41 -7.41 4.84
C LEU A 100 2.08 -7.90 6.28
N THR A 101 3.00 -8.60 7.02
CA THR A 101 2.94 -9.09 8.44
C THR A 101 3.70 -8.19 9.46
N ALA A 102 3.47 -8.40 10.77
CA ALA A 102 3.77 -7.45 11.86
C ALA A 102 5.27 -7.16 12.11
N GLU A 103 6.18 -7.98 11.59
CA GLU A 103 7.64 -7.81 11.67
C GLU A 103 8.24 -7.12 10.41
N GLY A 104 7.41 -6.65 9.47
CA GLY A 104 7.87 -6.22 8.14
C GLY A 104 8.07 -7.38 7.17
N GLU A 105 7.83 -8.62 7.62
CA GLU A 105 7.55 -9.74 6.72
C GLU A 105 6.17 -9.54 6.07
N VAL A 106 5.77 -10.44 5.17
CA VAL A 106 4.83 -10.15 4.11
C VAL A 106 3.61 -11.10 4.14
N ILE A 107 2.39 -10.68 4.55
CA ILE A 107 1.15 -11.52 4.64
C ILE A 107 0.66 -11.97 3.28
N SER A 108 1.15 -13.11 2.82
CA SER A 108 0.89 -13.75 1.53
C SER A 108 -0.57 -14.20 1.25
N GLY A 109 -1.65 -13.45 1.56
CA GLY A 109 -3.01 -13.72 1.02
C GLY A 109 -3.95 -12.53 0.90
N LEU A 110 -3.50 -11.31 1.26
CA LEU A 110 -4.40 -10.17 1.36
C LEU A 110 -4.84 -9.61 0.00
N PRO A 111 -6.11 -9.17 -0.13
CA PRO A 111 -6.52 -8.30 -1.22
C PRO A 111 -5.64 -7.04 -1.25
N PRO A 112 -5.32 -6.51 -2.44
CA PRO A 112 -4.42 -5.36 -2.58
C PRO A 112 -4.90 -4.12 -1.81
N GLU A 113 -6.21 -3.90 -1.73
CA GLU A 113 -6.80 -2.79 -0.98
C GLU A 113 -6.56 -2.90 0.53
N CYS A 114 -6.48 -4.12 1.08
CA CYS A 114 -6.16 -4.35 2.49
C CYS A 114 -4.68 -4.13 2.80
N SER A 115 -3.79 -4.51 1.88
CA SER A 115 -2.37 -4.16 2.00
C SER A 115 -2.20 -2.64 2.00
N LYS A 116 -2.84 -1.92 1.08
CA LYS A 116 -2.81 -0.44 1.03
C LYS A 116 -3.34 0.18 2.33
N TYR A 117 -4.43 -0.35 2.87
CA TYR A 117 -4.99 0.12 4.13
C TYR A 117 -4.02 0.00 5.31
N LEU A 118 -3.37 -1.16 5.49
CA LEU A 118 -2.37 -1.35 6.55
C LEU A 118 -1.17 -0.42 6.37
N ILE A 119 -0.69 -0.29 5.14
CA ILE A 119 0.39 0.64 4.79
C ILE A 119 -0.01 2.09 5.13
N GLY A 120 -1.24 2.49 4.80
CA GLY A 120 -1.80 3.81 5.12
C GLY A 120 -1.83 4.05 6.62
N LEU A 121 -2.31 3.09 7.41
CA LEU A 121 -2.31 3.19 8.88
C LEU A 121 -0.90 3.34 9.44
N GLU A 122 0.08 2.60 8.93
CA GLU A 122 1.48 2.70 9.38
C GLU A 122 2.11 4.04 9.02
N ARG A 123 1.78 4.61 7.86
CA ARG A 123 2.18 5.97 7.55
C ARG A 123 1.55 6.94 8.54
N TYR A 124 0.25 6.77 8.81
CA TYR A 124 -0.48 7.62 9.74
C TYR A 124 0.08 7.54 11.17
N THR A 125 0.54 6.38 11.64
CA THR A 125 1.18 6.26 12.97
C THR A 125 2.52 6.99 13.09
N ARG A 126 3.14 7.38 11.98
CA ARG A 126 4.35 8.20 11.96
C ARG A 126 4.06 9.70 11.90
N CYS A 127 2.80 10.09 11.74
CA CYS A 127 2.42 11.50 11.64
C CYS A 127 2.64 12.27 12.94
N HIS A 128 3.52 13.26 12.94
CA HIS A 128 3.78 14.10 14.12
C HIS A 128 2.59 14.97 14.57
N GLY A 129 1.62 15.21 13.69
CA GLY A 129 0.36 15.89 14.03
C GLY A 129 -0.56 15.08 14.95
N LEU A 130 -0.30 13.78 15.13
CA LEU A 130 -1.07 12.94 16.05
C LEU A 130 -0.46 12.89 17.46
N PRO A 131 -1.32 12.92 18.51
CA PRO A 131 -0.87 12.64 19.88
C PRO A 131 -0.11 11.30 19.97
N ALA A 132 0.95 11.25 20.76
CA ALA A 132 1.80 10.07 20.89
C ALA A 132 1.02 8.81 21.31
N GLU A 133 0.05 8.98 22.21
CA GLU A 133 -0.85 7.91 22.65
C GLU A 133 -1.69 7.36 21.49
N ALA A 134 -2.26 8.22 20.64
CA ALA A 134 -3.02 7.81 19.47
C ALA A 134 -2.15 7.03 18.49
N ARG A 135 -0.92 7.48 18.23
CA ARG A 135 0.04 6.76 17.37
C ARG A 135 0.35 5.37 17.89
N ALA A 136 0.61 5.24 19.20
CA ALA A 136 0.89 3.96 19.84
C ALA A 136 -0.33 3.01 19.77
N SER A 137 -1.54 3.53 20.01
CA SER A 137 -2.78 2.77 19.92
C SER A 137 -3.03 2.24 18.50
N ILE A 138 -2.87 3.10 17.48
CA ILE A 138 -3.02 2.70 16.08
C ILE A 138 -1.94 1.67 15.70
N ALA A 139 -0.69 1.87 16.13
CA ALA A 139 0.41 0.94 15.82
C ALA A 139 0.15 -0.45 16.41
N SER A 140 -0.35 -0.51 17.64
CA SER A 140 -0.78 -1.76 18.28
C SER A 140 -1.91 -2.43 17.49
N THR A 141 -2.89 -1.65 17.02
CA THR A 141 -4.01 -2.13 16.20
C THR A 141 -3.52 -2.70 14.86
N VAL A 142 -2.59 -2.01 14.18
CA VAL A 142 -1.97 -2.52 12.94
C VAL A 142 -1.26 -3.84 13.18
N ALA A 143 -0.43 -3.94 14.23
CA ALA A 143 0.28 -5.16 14.55
C ALA A 143 -0.70 -6.33 14.83
N GLN A 144 -1.82 -6.05 15.51
CA GLN A 144 -2.88 -7.04 15.74
C GLN A 144 -3.58 -7.45 14.44
N MET A 145 -3.95 -6.49 13.58
CA MET A 145 -4.57 -6.79 12.28
C MET A 145 -3.68 -7.67 11.42
N ARG A 146 -2.36 -7.39 11.40
CA ARG A 146 -1.39 -8.20 10.67
C ARG A 146 -1.35 -9.65 11.18
N ARG A 147 -1.25 -9.86 12.49
CA ARG A 147 -1.29 -11.23 13.07
C ARG A 147 -2.61 -11.94 12.79
N ASN A 148 -3.73 -11.23 12.84
CA ASN A 148 -5.03 -11.83 12.57
C ASN A 148 -5.16 -12.22 11.10
N TRP A 149 -4.72 -11.34 10.19
CA TRP A 149 -4.87 -11.54 8.75
C TRP A 149 -3.88 -12.54 8.17
N SER A 150 -2.71 -12.74 8.78
CA SER A 150 -1.79 -13.81 8.39
C SER A 150 -2.41 -15.19 8.54
N MET A 151 -3.29 -15.39 9.52
CA MET A 151 -4.02 -16.65 9.69
C MET A 151 -5.07 -16.87 8.60
N PHE A 152 -5.73 -15.81 8.12
CA PHE A 152 -6.79 -15.93 7.11
C PHE A 152 -6.25 -16.07 5.69
N SER A 153 -5.09 -15.50 5.40
CA SER A 153 -4.50 -15.47 4.05
C SER A 153 -4.25 -16.83 3.42
N GLU A 154 -4.00 -17.86 4.22
CA GLU A 154 -3.57 -19.17 3.72
C GLU A 154 -4.73 -20.13 3.48
N GLN A 155 -5.85 -19.95 4.20
CA GLN A 155 -6.90 -20.97 4.30
C GLN A 155 -8.17 -20.60 3.55
N THR A 156 -8.46 -19.30 3.35
CA THR A 156 -9.70 -18.90 2.68
C THR A 156 -9.51 -17.56 1.96
N PRO A 157 -9.89 -17.48 0.67
CA PRO A 157 -9.91 -16.19 -0.02
C PRO A 157 -10.86 -15.23 0.72
N MET A 158 -10.35 -14.04 1.03
CA MET A 158 -11.09 -13.05 1.79
C MET A 158 -12.34 -12.58 1.03
N PRO A 159 -13.51 -12.42 1.69
CA PRO A 159 -14.74 -11.99 1.00
C PRO A 159 -14.59 -10.62 0.33
N PRO A 160 -15.24 -10.37 -0.83
CA PRO A 160 -15.17 -9.09 -1.54
C PRO A 160 -15.55 -7.87 -0.67
N ALA A 161 -16.50 -8.05 0.24
CA ALA A 161 -16.92 -7.01 1.18
C ALA A 161 -15.77 -6.49 2.06
N VAL A 162 -14.81 -7.35 2.41
CA VAL A 162 -13.65 -6.93 3.22
C VAL A 162 -12.68 -6.09 2.40
N ALA A 163 -12.46 -6.45 1.13
CA ALA A 163 -11.63 -5.63 0.24
C ALA A 163 -12.23 -4.22 0.04
N ALA A 164 -13.57 -4.13 -0.09
CA ALA A 164 -14.27 -2.85 -0.15
C ALA A 164 -14.13 -2.04 1.16
N ALA A 165 -14.23 -2.69 2.32
CA ALA A 165 -14.02 -2.05 3.61
C ALA A 165 -12.58 -1.53 3.78
N CYS A 166 -11.59 -2.31 3.35
CA CYS A 166 -10.19 -1.90 3.32
C CYS A 166 -9.97 -0.68 2.43
N LYS A 167 -10.57 -0.66 1.23
CA LYS A 167 -10.52 0.50 0.33
C LYS A 167 -11.10 1.74 1.01
N GLN A 168 -12.30 1.63 1.58
CA GLN A 168 -12.96 2.74 2.29
C GLN A 168 -12.11 3.24 3.46
N GLY A 169 -11.53 2.32 4.24
CA GLY A 169 -10.61 2.66 5.33
C GLY A 169 -9.37 3.40 4.83
N ASN A 170 -8.79 2.97 3.71
CA ASN A 170 -7.63 3.63 3.11
C ASN A 170 -7.96 5.06 2.65
N ASP A 171 -9.13 5.24 2.01
CA ASP A 171 -9.61 6.55 1.60
C ASP A 171 -9.82 7.48 2.82
N ALA A 172 -10.36 6.96 3.92
CA ALA A 172 -10.53 7.70 5.17
C ALA A 172 -9.19 8.11 5.81
N ILE A 173 -8.20 7.23 5.81
CA ILE A 173 -6.86 7.56 6.32
C ILE A 173 -6.21 8.64 5.47
N ARG A 174 -6.35 8.59 4.14
CA ARG A 174 -5.84 9.65 3.27
C ARG A 174 -6.45 11.00 3.60
N GLN A 175 -7.76 11.06 3.83
CA GLN A 175 -8.43 12.29 4.25
C GLN A 175 -7.95 12.78 5.63
N ALA A 176 -7.78 11.85 6.57
CA ALA A 176 -7.25 12.16 7.89
C ALA A 176 -5.81 12.70 7.82
N MET A 177 -4.95 12.08 7.02
CA MET A 177 -3.58 12.55 6.80
C MET A 177 -3.54 13.99 6.30
N VAL A 178 -4.39 14.37 5.35
CA VAL A 178 -4.51 15.77 4.90
C VAL A 178 -4.92 16.69 6.05
N THR A 179 -5.88 16.26 6.88
CA THR A 179 -6.42 17.06 7.99
C THR A 179 -5.37 17.34 9.07
N PHE A 180 -4.52 16.35 9.35
CA PHE A 180 -3.46 16.43 10.36
C PHE A 180 -2.10 16.86 9.79
N SER A 181 -2.06 17.27 8.51
CA SER A 181 -0.83 17.65 7.79
C SER A 181 0.26 16.58 7.88
N CYS A 182 -0.16 15.32 7.69
CA CYS A 182 0.68 14.14 7.68
C CYS A 182 1.13 13.86 6.25
N ASP A 183 2.25 14.45 5.83
CA ASP A 183 2.88 14.17 4.54
C ASP A 183 3.84 12.98 4.67
#